data_AF-A0A561BS26-F1
#
_entry.id   AF-A0A561BS26-F1
#
_cell.length_a   1.000
_cell.length_b   1.000
_cell.length_c   1.000
_cell.angle_alpha   90.00
_cell.angle_beta   90.00
_cell.angle_gamma   90.00
#
_symmetry.space_group_name_H-M   'P 1'
#
loop_
_entity.id
_entity.type
_entity.pdbx_description
1 polymer ?
#
loop_
_entity_poly.entity_id
_entity_poly.type
_entity_poly.pdbx_seq_one_letter_code
_entity_poly.pdbx_strand_id
1 'polypeptide(L)' 'MAEPEIDVRERLVDILLEKVADERFPSTTTLDLIESLLRPDEVPVYAQVLLRQVRSEPYPSLAMLRRIAALTN' A
#
# COMPACT_ATOMS: atom_id res chain seq x y z
N MET A 1 -26.78 12.92 16.62
CA MET A 1 -25.79 12.74 15.54
C MET A 1 -25.19 11.36 15.76
N ALA A 2 -25.50 10.39 14.91
CA ALA A 2 -24.87 9.07 15.01
C ALA A 2 -23.39 9.23 14.67
N GLU A 3 -22.50 8.62 15.46
CA GLU A 3 -21.10 8.51 15.06
C GLU A 3 -21.05 7.72 13.75
N PRO A 4 -20.27 8.16 12.75
CA PRO A 4 -20.11 7.38 11.53
C PRO A 4 -19.59 5.99 11.90
N GLU A 5 -20.31 4.96 11.46
CA GLU A 5 -19.89 3.57 11.64
C GLU A 5 -18.51 3.40 10.98
N ILE A 6 -17.53 2.92 11.75
CA ILE A 6 -16.15 2.81 11.29
C ILE A 6 -16.10 1.73 10.19
N ASP A 7 -15.67 2.10 8.97
CA ASP A 7 -15.28 1.11 7.96
C ASP A 7 -13.94 0.49 8.41
N VAL A 8 -14.03 -0.68 9.05
CA VAL A 8 -12.88 -1.42 9.58
C VAL A 8 -11.88 -1.77 8.48
N ARG A 9 -12.35 -2.03 7.26
CA ARG A 9 -11.48 -2.36 6.12
C ARG A 9 -10.70 -1.14 5.67
N GLU A 10 -11.34 0.02 5.55
CA GLU A 10 -10.67 1.30 5.23
C GLU A 10 -9.59 1.59 6.27
N ARG A 11 -9.96 1.53 7.56
CA ARG A 11 -9.02 1.81 8.64
C ARG A 11 -7.85 0.84 8.68
N LEU A 12 -8.08 -0.44 8.34
CA LEU A 12 -7.02 -1.43 8.22
C LEU A 12 -6.07 -1.11 7.05
N VAL A 13 -6.60 -0.76 5.88
CA VAL A 13 -5.79 -0.36 4.72
C VAL A 13 -4.89 0.83 5.09
N ASP A 14 -5.44 1.85 5.74
CA ASP A 14 -4.66 3.02 6.19
C ASP A 14 -3.50 2.62 7.11
N ILE A 15 -3.78 1.80 8.14
CA ILE A 15 -2.75 1.35 9.10
C ILE A 15 -1.65 0.55 8.39
N LEU A 16 -2.01 -0.30 7.43
CA LEU A 16 -1.04 -1.11 6.71
C LEU A 16 -0.21 -0.25 5.75
N LEU A 17 -0.82 0.75 5.08
CA LEU A 17 -0.11 1.70 4.24
C LEU A 17 0.86 2.58 5.03
N GLU A 18 0.46 3.06 6.21
CA GLU A 18 1.32 3.78 7.16
C GLU A 18 2.54 2.93 7.55
N LYS A 19 2.32 1.67 7.93
CA LYS A 19 3.40 0.73 8.26
C LYS A 19 4.36 0.52 7.10
N VAL A 20 3.84 0.28 5.89
CA VAL A 20 4.66 0.08 4.69
C VAL A 20 5.45 1.34 4.35
N ALA A 21 4.92 2.54 4.61
CA ALA A 21 5.63 3.80 4.37
C ALA A 21 6.83 3.99 5.32
N ASP A 22 6.77 3.44 6.54
CA ASP A 22 7.82 3.57 7.55
C ASP A 22 8.81 2.38 7.57
N GLU A 23 8.42 1.23 7.00
CA GLU A 23 9.26 0.05 6.92
C GLU A 23 10.30 0.15 5.80
N ARG A 24 11.58 -0.12 6.12
CA ARG A 24 12.66 -0.16 5.13
C ARG A 24 12.48 -1.30 4.11
N PHE A 25 12.00 -2.44 4.58
CA PHE A 25 11.76 -3.63 3.76
C PHE A 25 10.37 -4.18 4.07
N PRO A 26 9.33 -3.62 3.43
CA PRO A 26 7.98 -4.06 3.69
C PRO A 26 7.80 -5.53 3.31
N SER A 27 7.15 -6.29 4.19
CA SER A 27 6.86 -7.70 3.95
C SER A 27 5.95 -7.86 2.73
N THR A 28 6.27 -8.80 1.84
CA THR A 28 5.41 -9.11 0.68
C THR A 28 4.02 -9.56 1.11
N THR A 29 3.89 -10.26 2.24
CA THR A 29 2.60 -10.69 2.80
C THR A 29 1.74 -9.50 3.21
N THR A 30 2.34 -8.44 3.77
CA THR A 30 1.61 -7.20 4.09
C THR A 30 1.10 -6.52 2.83
N LEU A 31 1.94 -6.45 1.79
CA LEU A 31 1.57 -5.87 0.50
C LEU A 31 0.43 -6.66 -0.18
N ASP A 32 0.48 -8.00 -0.13
CA ASP A 32 -0.59 -8.86 -0.66
C ASP A 32 -1.91 -8.64 0.08
N LEU A 33 -1.84 -8.46 1.41
CA LEU A 33 -3.02 -8.17 2.22
C LEU A 33 -3.63 -6.81 1.85
N ILE A 34 -2.82 -5.77 1.71
CA ILE A 34 -3.30 -4.44 1.25
C ILE A 34 -4.01 -4.60 -0.10
N GLU A 35 -3.37 -5.24 -1.07
CA GLU A 35 -3.92 -5.41 -2.42
C GLU A 35 -5.25 -6.18 -2.44
N SER A 36 -5.43 -7.15 -1.54
CA SER A 36 -6.69 -7.88 -1.41
C SER A 36 -7.84 -7.04 -0.82
N LEU A 37 -7.54 -5.92 -0.16
CA LEU A 37 -8.50 -5.03 0.51
C LEU A 37 -8.75 -3.73 -0.25
N LEU A 38 -7.90 -3.39 -1.23
CA LEU A 38 -7.97 -2.15 -1.98
C LEU A 38 -9.25 -2.06 -2.80
N ARG A 39 -9.89 -0.89 -2.71
CA ARG A 39 -10.91 -0.44 -3.65
C ARG A 39 -10.27 0.34 -4.81
N PRO A 40 -10.94 0.45 -5.98
CA PRO A 40 -10.37 1.14 -7.14
C PRO A 40 -9.91 2.58 -6.87
N ASP A 41 -10.60 3.29 -5.97
CA ASP A 41 -10.29 4.66 -5.56
C ASP A 41 -9.07 4.77 -4.61
N GLU A 42 -8.67 3.67 -3.97
CA GLU A 42 -7.52 3.61 -3.05
C GLU A 42 -6.22 3.21 -3.77
N VAL A 43 -6.31 2.63 -4.98
CA VAL A 43 -5.15 2.23 -5.79
C VAL A 43 -4.14 3.37 -6.01
N PRO A 44 -4.55 4.62 -6.30
CA PRO A 44 -3.60 5.73 -6.44
C PRO A 44 -2.82 6.06 -5.17
N VAL A 45 -3.40 5.83 -3.98
CA VAL A 45 -2.74 6.05 -2.69
C VAL A 45 -1.68 4.97 -2.47
N TYR A 46 -2.04 3.70 -2.71
CA TYR A 46 -1.10 2.59 -2.65
C TYR A 46 0.09 2.76 -3.62
N ALA A 47 -0.19 3.15 -4.87
CA ALA A 47 0.85 3.40 -5.87
C ALA A 47 1.85 4.47 -5.41
N GLN A 48 1.38 5.55 -4.78
CA GLN A 48 2.23 6.61 -4.25
C GLN A 48 3.16 6.11 -3.13
N VAL A 49 2.66 5.24 -2.24
CA VAL A 49 3.48 4.64 -1.18
C VAL A 49 4.59 3.77 -1.78
N LEU A 50 4.26 2.90 -2.75
CA LEU A 50 5.25 2.06 -3.42
C LEU A 50 6.31 2.88 -4.18
N LEU A 51 5.87 3.90 -4.94
CA LEU A 51 6.78 4.77 -5.69
C LEU A 51 7.71 5.56 -4.76
N ARG A 52 7.20 6.03 -3.61
CA ARG A 52 8.02 6.71 -2.60
C ARG A 52 9.10 5.78 -2.06
N GLN A 53 8.75 4.55 -1.71
CA GLN A 53 9.69 3.56 -1.21
C GLN A 53 10.76 3.19 -2.24
N VAL A 54 10.36 2.95 -3.49
CA VAL A 54 11.31 2.66 -4.57
C VAL A 54 12.27 3.83 -4.82
N ARG A 55 11.79 5.07 -4.65
CA ARG A 55 12.63 6.27 -4.79
C ARG A 55 13.62 6.45 -3.63
N SER A 56 13.27 6.01 -2.43
CA SER A 56 14.12 6.17 -1.23
C SER A 56 15.15 5.06 -1.05
N GLU A 57 14.93 3.87 -1.60
CA GLU A 57 15.86 2.74 -1.44
C GLU A 57 16.87 2.68 -2.62
N PRO A 58 18.20 2.58 -2.36
CA PRO A 58 19.21 2.42 -3.42
C PRO A 58 19.06 1.14 -4.24
N TYR A 59 18.47 0.09 -3.63
CA TYR A 59 18.27 -1.22 -4.22
C TYR A 59 16.83 -1.69 -3.96
N PRO A 60 15.84 -1.14 -4.69
CA PRO A 60 14.45 -1.52 -4.51
C PRO A 60 14.24 -2.99 -4.88
N SER A 61 13.36 -3.68 -4.14
CA SER A 61 13.10 -5.08 -4.40
C SER A 61 12.38 -5.28 -5.75
N LEU A 62 12.71 -6.37 -6.46
CA LEU A 62 12.04 -6.73 -7.71
C LEU A 62 10.53 -6.94 -7.51
N ALA A 63 10.11 -7.41 -6.32
CA ALA A 63 8.71 -7.56 -5.97
C ALA A 63 7.97 -6.21 -6.02
N MET A 64 8.54 -5.15 -5.43
CA MET A 64 7.93 -3.81 -5.46
C MET A 64 7.88 -3.23 -6.87
N LEU A 65 8.95 -3.39 -7.65
CA LEU A 65 8.99 -2.93 -9.04
C LEU A 65 7.92 -3.61 -9.90
N ARG A 66 7.72 -4.92 -9.73
CA ARG A 66 6.67 -5.68 -10.43
C ARG A 66 5.27 -5.23 -10.06
N ARG A 67 5.01 -4.95 -8.77
CA ARG A 67 3.72 -4.42 -8.30
C ARG A 67 3.41 -3.07 -8.94
N ILE A 68 4.38 -2.14 -8.97
CA ILE A 68 4.21 -0.83 -9.63
C ILE A 68 3.96 -0.99 -11.14
N ALA A 69 4.72 -1.85 -11.82
CA ALA A 69 4.54 -2.10 -13.24
C ALA A 69 3.17 -2.70 -13.58
N ALA A 70 2.58 -3.49 -12.68
CA ALA A 70 1.23 -4.02 -12.87
C ALA A 70 0.13 -2.93 -12.82
N LEU A 71 0.41 -1.77 -12.22
CA LEU A 71 -0.51 -0.64 -12.14
C LEU A 71 -0.46 0.30 -13.36
N THR A 72 0.45 0.07 -14.32
CA THR A 72 0.60 0.93 -15.50
C THR A 72 -0.17 0.46 -16.73
N ASN A 73 -0.91 -0.65 -16.62
CA ASN A 73 -1.65 -1.28 -17.71
C ASN A 73 -3.17 -1.19 -17.51
#